data_AF-A0A842XD19-F1
#
_entry.id   AF-A0A842XD19-F1
#
_cell.length_a   1.000
_cell.length_b   1.000
_cell.length_c   1.000
_cell.angle_alpha   90.00
_cell.angle_beta   90.00
_cell.angle_gamma   90.00
#
_symmetry.space_group_name_H-M   'P 1'
#
loop_
_entity.id
_entity.type
_entity.pdbx_description
1 polymer ?
#
loop_
_entity_poly.entity_id
_entity_poly.type
_entity_poly.pdbx_seq_one_letter_code
_entity_poly.pdbx_strand_id
1 'polypeptide(L)'
;MRERGTVLWTIGHSNRSIEQIVALLKEHKIEVLVDVRSFPTSKIEHFKREEMERWLPEHGIEYVWFGKELGGYRRGGYEAHMKTELFREGIEKLLEFARQRRVCIMCMEKNP
;
A
#
# COMPACT_ATOMS: atom_id res chain seq x y z
N MET A 1 20.76 -2.26 -23.29
CA MET A 1 20.46 -1.56 -22.02
C MET A 1 19.42 -2.39 -21.29
N ARG A 2 19.67 -2.83 -20.04
CA ARG A 2 18.64 -3.51 -19.25
C ARG A 2 17.55 -2.48 -18.92
N GLU A 3 16.31 -2.70 -19.32
CA GLU A 3 15.16 -1.97 -18.78
C GLU A 3 15.24 -2.06 -17.26
N ARG A 4 15.40 -0.92 -16.58
CA ARG A 4 15.24 -0.90 -15.12
C ARG A 4 13.75 -1.07 -14.88
N GLY A 5 13.33 -2.29 -14.57
CA GLY A 5 11.95 -2.56 -14.15
C GLY A 5 11.57 -1.68 -12.97
N THR A 6 10.31 -1.27 -12.92
CA THR A 6 9.73 -0.59 -11.75
C THR A 6 9.75 -1.55 -10.56
N VAL A 7 10.35 -1.11 -9.44
CA VAL A 7 10.45 -1.93 -8.22
C VAL A 7 9.36 -1.49 -7.25
N LEU A 8 8.54 -2.45 -6.80
CA LEU A 8 7.55 -2.28 -5.76
C LEU A 8 7.94 -3.09 -4.53
N TRP A 9 7.75 -2.51 -3.35
CA TRP A 9 7.90 -3.20 -2.07
C TRP A 9 6.53 -3.60 -1.54
N THR A 10 6.50 -4.60 -0.67
CA THR A 10 5.28 -5.03 0.01
C THR A 10 5.51 -5.11 1.50
N ILE A 11 4.52 -4.73 2.30
CA ILE A 11 4.54 -4.85 3.74
C ILE A 11 3.22 -5.40 4.26
N GLY A 12 3.31 -6.41 5.13
CA GLY A 12 2.17 -6.87 5.92
C GLY A 12 2.05 -6.08 7.23
N HIS A 13 0.82 -5.80 7.65
CA HIS A 13 0.55 -5.20 8.96
C HIS A 13 0.10 -6.29 9.95
N SER A 14 1.04 -6.85 10.71
CA SER A 14 0.73 -7.79 11.79
C SER A 14 0.44 -7.02 13.09
N ASN A 15 0.85 -7.53 14.24
CA ASN A 15 0.85 -6.82 15.52
C ASN A 15 2.08 -5.90 15.72
N ARG A 16 2.74 -5.47 14.62
CA ARG A 16 3.93 -4.61 14.69
C ARG A 16 3.59 -3.22 15.21
N SER A 17 4.48 -2.65 16.02
CA SER A 17 4.36 -1.26 16.48
C SER A 17 4.64 -0.26 15.36
N ILE A 18 4.32 1.02 15.58
CA ILE A 18 4.64 2.11 14.63
C ILE A 18 6.15 2.13 14.36
N GLU A 19 6.97 2.04 15.40
CA GLU A 19 8.44 2.14 15.31
C GLU A 19 9.01 1.01 14.46
N GLN A 20 8.48 -0.21 14.59
CA GLN A 20 8.90 -1.36 13.79
C GLN A 20 8.55 -1.19 12.31
N ILE A 21 7.35 -0.67 12.01
CA ILE A 21 6.95 -0.39 10.63
C ILE A 21 7.83 0.72 10.04
N VAL A 22 7.99 1.82 10.77
CA VAL A 22 8.83 2.96 10.35
C VAL A 22 10.27 2.53 10.10
N ALA A 23 10.85 1.71 10.98
CA ALA A 23 12.22 1.21 10.83
C ALA A 23 12.40 0.46 9.50
N LEU A 24 11.48 -0.44 9.17
CA LEU A 24 11.53 -1.21 7.92
C LEU A 24 11.34 -0.33 6.68
N LEU A 25 10.39 0.60 6.74
CA LEU A 25 10.16 1.54 5.63
C LEU A 25 11.40 2.42 5.40
N LYS A 26 12.03 2.91 6.47
CA LYS A 26 13.25 3.73 6.38
C LYS A 26 14.47 2.93 5.93
N GLU A 27 14.64 1.69 6.39
CA GLU A 27 15.71 0.79 5.94
C GLU A 27 15.68 0.62 4.41
N HIS A 28 14.48 0.44 3.86
CA HIS A 28 14.27 0.34 2.41
C HIS A 28 14.07 1.68 1.71
N LYS A 29 14.26 2.81 2.42
CA LYS A 29 14.12 4.18 1.90
C LYS A 29 12.78 4.39 1.20
N ILE A 30 11.70 3.83 1.74
CA ILE A 30 10.34 4.01 1.23
C ILE A 30 9.91 5.45 1.47
N GLU A 31 9.37 6.06 0.43
CA GLU A 31 8.87 7.43 0.44
C GLU A 31 7.34 7.46 0.46
N VAL A 32 6.69 6.42 -0.08
CA VAL A 32 5.24 6.33 -0.18
C VAL A 32 4.77 4.95 0.24
N LEU A 33 3.80 4.90 1.14
CA LEU A 33 3.04 3.71 1.49
C LEU A 33 1.66 3.77 0.84
N VAL A 34 1.42 2.84 -0.09
CA VAL A 34 0.14 2.67 -0.77
C VAL A 34 -0.66 1.57 -0.07
N ASP A 35 -1.72 1.95 0.63
CA ASP A 35 -2.65 1.02 1.27
C ASP A 35 -3.72 0.56 0.27
N VAL A 36 -3.68 -0.72 -0.11
CA VAL A 36 -4.66 -1.34 -1.02
C VAL A 36 -5.76 -2.09 -0.28
N ARG A 37 -5.83 -2.01 1.05
CA ARG A 37 -6.91 -2.63 1.84
C ARG A 37 -8.25 -2.05 1.42
N SER A 38 -9.19 -2.93 1.05
CA SER A 38 -10.55 -2.50 0.66
C SER A 38 -11.24 -1.71 1.77
N PHE A 39 -10.99 -2.12 3.01
CA PHE A 39 -11.41 -1.41 4.21
C PHE A 39 -10.17 -1.21 5.09
N PRO A 40 -9.60 0.01 5.14
CA PRO A 40 -8.38 0.29 5.90
C PRO A 40 -8.71 0.49 7.40
N THR A 41 -9.36 -0.52 7.98
CA THR A 41 -9.71 -0.58 9.40
C THR A 41 -8.92 -1.70 10.09
N SER A 42 -8.71 -1.59 11.40
CA SER A 42 -7.94 -2.55 12.18
C SER A 42 -8.37 -2.56 13.64
N LYS A 43 -8.15 -3.69 14.32
CA LYS A 43 -8.25 -3.78 15.80
C LYS A 43 -7.10 -3.05 16.50
N ILE A 44 -6.01 -2.84 15.78
CA ILE A 44 -4.84 -2.10 16.24
C ILE A 44 -4.99 -0.67 15.75
N GLU A 45 -5.17 0.27 16.68
CA GLU A 45 -5.54 1.66 16.40
C GLU A 45 -4.65 2.31 15.34
N HIS A 46 -3.32 2.17 15.46
CA HIS A 46 -2.38 2.82 14.54
C HIS A 46 -2.39 2.29 13.09
N PHE A 47 -3.12 1.19 12.82
CA PHE A 47 -3.35 0.69 11.46
C PHE A 47 -4.70 1.09 10.88
N LYS A 48 -5.50 1.90 11.59
CA LYS A 48 -6.65 2.59 11.00
C LYS A 48 -6.16 3.67 10.05
N ARG A 49 -6.92 3.89 8.97
CA ARG A 49 -6.60 4.90 7.97
C ARG A 49 -6.31 6.27 8.57
N GLU A 50 -7.16 6.73 9.48
CA GLU A 50 -7.08 8.07 10.06
C GLU A 50 -5.79 8.26 10.88
N GLU A 51 -5.30 7.19 11.51
CA GLU A 51 -4.04 7.19 12.23
C GLU A 51 -2.86 7.13 11.25
N MET A 52 -2.92 6.27 10.24
CA MET A 52 -1.88 6.17 9.21
C MET A 52 -1.70 7.45 8.41
N GLU A 53 -2.79 8.18 8.13
CA GLU A 53 -2.77 9.51 7.52
C GLU A 53 -2.04 10.55 8.39
N ARG A 54 -1.88 10.31 9.70
CA ARG A 54 -1.19 11.19 10.64
C ARG A 54 0.26 10.77 10.85
N TRP A 55 0.50 9.55 11.33
CA TRP A 55 1.83 9.18 11.80
C TRP A 55 2.81 8.88 10.66
N LEU A 56 2.37 8.45 9.47
CA LEU A 56 3.29 8.22 8.35
C LEU A 56 3.95 9.53 7.88
N PRO A 57 3.19 10.62 7.62
CA PRO A 57 3.78 11.91 7.28
C PRO A 57 4.73 12.48 8.33
N GLU A 58 4.45 12.29 9.62
CA GLU A 58 5.35 12.69 10.73
C GLU A 58 6.73 12.02 10.64
N HIS A 59 6.81 10.85 9.98
CA HIS A 59 8.04 10.11 9.76
C HIS A 59 8.65 10.32 8.35
N GLY A 60 8.10 11.26 7.57
CA GLY A 60 8.55 11.58 6.22
C GLY A 60 8.09 10.60 5.14
N ILE A 61 7.01 9.86 5.39
CA ILE A 61 6.45 8.87 4.47
C ILE A 61 5.05 9.30 4.06
N GLU A 62 4.79 9.44 2.77
CA GLU A 62 3.46 9.74 2.28
C GLU A 62 2.54 8.52 2.41
N TYR A 63 1.31 8.74 2.85
CA TYR A 63 0.26 7.72 2.87
C TYR A 63 -0.73 7.97 1.73
N VAL A 64 -1.03 6.93 0.95
CA VAL A 64 -2.02 6.96 -0.13
C VAL A 64 -2.90 5.73 -0.03
N TRP A 65 -4.23 5.90 -0.12
CA TRP A 65 -5.18 4.79 -0.07
C TRP A 65 -5.76 4.47 -1.46
N PHE A 66 -5.45 3.28 -1.98
CA PHE A 66 -5.93 2.74 -3.26
C PHE A 66 -6.86 1.53 -3.06
N GLY A 67 -7.49 1.40 -1.88
CA GLY A 67 -8.42 0.29 -1.60
C GLY A 67 -9.66 0.27 -2.50
N LYS A 68 -10.05 1.41 -3.08
CA LYS A 68 -11.16 1.51 -4.04
C LYS A 68 -10.78 0.90 -5.40
N GLU A 69 -9.56 1.14 -5.86
CA GLU A 69 -9.09 0.70 -7.17
C GLU A 69 -8.49 -0.72 -7.11
N LEU A 70 -7.70 -1.01 -6.08
CA LEU A 70 -6.85 -2.21 -5.99
C LEU A 70 -7.24 -3.18 -4.87
N GLY A 71 -8.31 -2.90 -4.14
CA GLY A 71 -8.75 -3.74 -3.03
C GLY A 71 -9.28 -5.11 -3.45
N GLY A 72 -8.86 -6.15 -2.73
CA GLY A 72 -9.25 -7.55 -2.98
C GLY A 72 -10.69 -7.92 -2.61
N TYR A 73 -11.31 -7.23 -1.65
CA TYR A 73 -12.67 -7.54 -1.22
C TYR A 73 -13.68 -6.95 -2.20
N ARG A 74 -14.25 -7.81 -3.06
CA ARG A 74 -15.15 -7.43 -4.15
C ARG A 74 -16.30 -8.40 -4.31
N ARG A 75 -17.50 -7.87 -4.54
CA ARG A 75 -18.66 -8.66 -4.95
C ARG A 75 -18.38 -9.20 -6.36
N GLY A 76 -18.43 -10.52 -6.55
CA GLY A 76 -18.09 -11.17 -7.82
C GLY A 76 -16.63 -11.63 -7.94
N GLY A 77 -15.82 -11.46 -6.89
CA GLY A 77 -14.45 -11.98 -6.82
C GLY A 77 -13.39 -11.03 -7.37
N TYR A 78 -12.15 -11.21 -6.92
CA TYR A 78 -11.03 -10.33 -7.28
C TYR A 78 -10.62 -10.49 -8.76
N GLU A 79 -10.66 -11.70 -9.30
CA GLU A 79 -10.33 -11.95 -10.72
C GLU A 79 -11.23 -11.19 -11.70
N ALA A 80 -12.53 -11.06 -11.39
CA ALA A 80 -13.45 -10.26 -12.19
C ALA A 80 -13.11 -8.76 -12.07
N HIS A 81 -12.78 -8.30 -10.87
CA HIS A 81 -12.37 -6.92 -10.61
C HIS A 81 -11.07 -6.55 -11.36
N MET A 82 -10.09 -7.45 -11.43
CA MET A 82 -8.83 -7.24 -12.17
C MET A 82 -9.03 -6.95 -13.67
N LYS A 83 -10.20 -7.30 -14.23
CA LYS A 83 -10.55 -7.05 -15.64
C LYS A 83 -11.25 -5.71 -15.86
N THR A 84 -11.52 -4.94 -14.80
CA THR A 84 -12.23 -3.65 -14.88
C THR A 84 -11.29 -2.49 -15.22
N GLU A 85 -11.84 -1.44 -15.83
CA GLU A 85 -11.12 -0.18 -16.06
C GLU A 85 -10.60 0.43 -14.76
N LEU A 86 -11.41 0.38 -13.70
CA LEU A 86 -11.05 0.89 -12.38
C LEU A 86 -9.78 0.25 -11.82
N PHE A 87 -9.61 -1.07 -12.01
CA PHE A 87 -8.40 -1.76 -11.60
C PHE A 87 -7.20 -1.34 -12.44
N ARG A 88 -7.38 -1.23 -13.77
CA ARG A 88 -6.34 -0.77 -14.69
C ARG A 88 -5.84 0.62 -14.33
N GLU A 89 -6.75 1.57 -14.10
CA GLU A 89 -6.42 2.93 -13.65
C GLU A 89 -5.64 2.92 -12.32
N GLY A 90 -6.01 2.04 -11.39
CA GLY A 90 -5.29 1.88 -10.12
C GLY A 90 -3.84 1.40 -10.31
N ILE A 91 -3.63 0.43 -11.20
CA ILE A 91 -2.29 -0.08 -11.54
C ILE A 91 -1.47 0.99 -12.25
N GLU A 92 -2.05 1.71 -13.21
CA GLU A 92 -1.36 2.80 -13.91
C GLU A 92 -0.88 3.88 -12.94
N LYS A 93 -1.76 4.35 -12.04
CA LYS A 93 -1.39 5.30 -10.98
C LYS A 93 -0.28 4.72 -10.10
N LEU A 94 -0.41 3.49 -9.61
CA LEU A 94 0.62 2.86 -8.77
C LEU A 94 2.00 2.81 -9.46
N LEU A 95 2.02 2.51 -10.76
CA LEU A 95 3.24 2.49 -11.55
C LEU A 95 3.83 3.89 -11.76
N GLU A 96 3.01 4.92 -11.93
CA GLU A 96 3.47 6.32 -11.96
C GLU A 96 4.17 6.71 -10.67
N PHE A 97 3.58 6.39 -9.51
CA PHE A 97 4.22 6.61 -8.21
C PHE A 97 5.56 5.88 -8.13
N ALA A 98 5.59 4.60 -8.51
CA ALA A 98 6.79 3.77 -8.39
C ALA A 98 7.89 4.10 -9.41
N ARG A 99 7.58 4.85 -10.48
CA ARG A 99 8.60 5.41 -11.40
C ARG A 99 9.32 6.62 -10.81
N GLN A 100 8.67 7.36 -9.92
CA GLN A 100 9.19 8.60 -9.36
C GLN A 100 9.76 8.44 -7.96
N ARG A 101 9.19 7.52 -7.17
CA ARG A 101 9.47 7.36 -5.74
C ARG A 101 9.55 5.89 -5.36
N ARG A 102 10.19 5.60 -4.22
CA ARG A 102 10.23 4.25 -3.66
C ARG A 102 8.91 3.95 -2.95
N VAL A 103 8.09 3.11 -3.59
CA VAL A 103 6.74 2.76 -3.15
C VAL A 103 6.71 1.41 -2.44
N CYS A 104 5.98 1.35 -1.33
CA CYS A 104 5.63 0.12 -0.63
C CYS A 104 4.11 -0.06 -0.61
N ILE A 105 3.63 -1.24 -0.96
CA ILE A 105 2.21 -1.61 -0.94
C ILE A 105 1.91 -2.31 0.39
N MET A 106 0.88 -1.84 1.08
CA MET A 106 0.30 -2.52 2.23
C MET A 106 -0.99 -3.23 1.82
N CYS A 107 -1.03 -4.54 2.02
CA CYS A 107 -2.21 -5.37 1.81
C CYS A 107 -2.70 -5.98 3.14
N MET A 108 -3.97 -6.39 3.18
CA MET A 108 -4.52 -7.20 4.27
C MET A 108 -4.59 -8.65 3.78
N GLU A 109 -3.47 -9.35 3.88
CA GLU A 109 -3.45 -10.79 3.67
C GLU A 109 -3.12 -11.47 5.00
N LYS A 110 -3.95 -12.45 5.39
CA LYS A 110 -3.76 -13.19 6.65
C LYS A 110 -2.53 -14.11 6.62
N ASN A 111 -1.99 -14.38 5.43
CA ASN A 111 -0.72 -15.05 5.18
C ASN A 111 -0.20 -14.58 3.81
N PRO A 112 0.96 -13.88 3.74
CA PRO A 112 1.65 -13.61 2.48
C PRO A 112 2.26 -14.88 1.87
#